data_AF-A0A963RJH4-F1
#
_entry.id   AF-A0A963RJH4-F1
#
_cell.length_a   1.000
_cell.length_b   1.000
_cell.length_c   1.000
_cell.angle_alpha   90.00
_cell.angle_beta   90.00
_cell.angle_gamma   90.00
#
_symmetry.space_group_name_H-M   'P 1'
#
loop_
_entity.id
_entity.type
_entity.pdbx_description
1 polymer ?
#
loop_
_entity_poly.entity_id
_entity_poly.type
_entity_poly.pdbx_seq_one_letter_code
_entity_poly.pdbx_strand_id
1 'polypeptide(L)' 'QVHDELVFELPEGDVAAASPVIEQVMAEAARPAVTLDVPLGVEIGTGDSWDAAH' A
#
# COMPACT_ATOMS: atom_id res chain seq x y z
N GLN A 1 -1.37 -2.89 -11.42
CA GLN A 1 -2.46 -3.33 -10.53
C GLN A 1 -2.86 -4.72 -10.95
N VAL A 2 -2.73 -5.68 -10.04
CA VAL A 2 -3.19 -7.05 -10.24
C VAL A 2 -4.13 -7.32 -9.07
N HIS A 3 -5.43 -7.48 -9.35
CA HIS A 3 -6.48 -7.79 -8.36
C HIS A 3 -6.58 -6.83 -7.17
N ASP A 4 -5.84 -7.07 -6.09
CA ASP A 4 -5.83 -6.35 -4.82
C ASP A 4 -4.47 -5.70 -4.51
N GLU A 5 -3.50 -5.80 -5.42
CA GLU A 5 -2.13 -5.30 -5.23
C GLU A 5 -1.81 -4.04 -6.07
N LEU A 6 -1.14 -3.08 -5.41
CA LEU A 6 -0.50 -1.92 -6.04
C LEU A 6 1.03 -2.04 -5.91
N VAL A 7 1.74 -1.94 -7.04
CA VAL A 7 3.21 -1.99 -7.10
C VAL A 7 3.73 -0.58 -7.37
N PHE A 8 4.75 -0.18 -6.61
CA PHE A 8 5.42 1.11 -6.72
C PHE A 8 6.92 0.91 -6.94
N GLU A 9 7.53 1.76 -7.77
CA GLU A 9 8.98 1.86 -7.90
C GLU A 9 9.42 3.20 -7.31
N LEU A 10 10.41 3.16 -6.40
CA LEU A 10 10.91 4.34 -5.70
C LEU A 10 12.37 4.11 -5.26
N PRO A 11 13.14 5.19 -4.98
CA PRO A 11 14.46 5.06 -4.38
C PRO A 11 14.42 4.34 -3.03
N GLU A 12 15.41 3.50 -2.75
CA GLU A 12 15.50 2.72 -1.50
C GLU A 12 15.44 3.63 -0.25
N GLY A 13 16.08 4.80 -0.31
CA GLY A 13 16.07 5.78 0.78
C GLY A 13 14.69 6.37 1.11
N ASP A 14 13.75 6.30 0.17
CA ASP A 14 12.39 6.85 0.35
C ASP A 14 11.40 5.82 0.87
N VAL A 15 11.75 4.52 0.88
CA VAL A 15 10.87 3.42 1.28
C VAL A 15 10.30 3.65 2.68
N ALA A 16 11.15 3.93 3.66
CA ALA A 16 10.73 4.12 5.05
C ALA A 16 9.76 5.32 5.22
N ALA A 17 9.86 6.34 4.38
CA ALA A 17 8.98 7.51 4.42
C ALA A 17 7.68 7.28 3.63
N ALA A 18 7.74 6.53 2.52
CA ALA A 18 6.61 6.27 1.65
C ALA A 18 5.65 5.21 2.22
N SER A 19 6.18 4.14 2.82
CA SER A 19 5.38 3.02 3.35
C SER A 19 4.21 3.46 4.25
N PRO A 20 4.40 4.28 5.31
CA PRO A 20 3.28 4.66 6.17
C PRO A 20 2.24 5.54 5.47
N VAL A 21 2.66 6.34 4.48
CA VAL A 21 1.74 7.19 3.70
C VAL A 21 0.89 6.32 2.79
N ILE A 22 1.50 5.36 2.09
CA ILE A 22 0.80 4.43 1.19
C ILE A 22 -0.21 3.61 1.99
N GLU A 23 0.22 3.03 3.12
CA GLU A 23 -0.63 2.25 4.01
C GLU A 23 -1.85 3.05 4.46
N GLN A 24 -1.65 4.25 5.00
CA GLN A 24 -2.75 5.10 5.46
C GLN A 24 -3.72 5.45 4.33
N VAL A 25 -3.20 5.90 3.19
CA VAL A 25 -4.03 6.31 2.05
C VAL A 25 -4.87 5.14 1.55
N MET A 26 -4.29 3.93 1.48
CA MET A 26 -5.01 2.74 1.04
C MET A 26 -6.04 2.27 2.07
N ALA A 27 -5.71 2.30 3.37
CA ALA A 27 -6.64 1.93 4.44
C ALA A 27 -7.86 2.88 4.51
N GLU A 28 -7.67 4.15 4.14
CA GLU A 28 -8.71 5.19 4.19
C GLU A 28 -9.40 5.43 2.84
N ALA A 29 -9.01 4.73 1.77
CA ALA A 29 -9.38 5.03 0.38
C ALA A 29 -10.90 5.10 0.12
N ALA A 30 -11.71 4.37 0.88
CA ALA A 30 -13.17 4.40 0.75
C ALA A 30 -13.80 5.70 1.30
N ARG A 31 -13.10 6.44 2.17
CA ARG A 31 -13.66 7.58 2.90
C ARG A 31 -13.47 8.90 2.13
N PRO A 32 -14.39 9.87 2.30
CA PRO A 32 -15.65 9.79 3.06
C PRO A 32 -16.81 9.20 2.24
N ALA A 33 -16.57 8.81 0.98
CA ALA A 33 -17.62 8.40 0.05
C ALA A 33 -18.42 7.19 0.54
N VAL A 34 -17.74 6.23 1.16
CA VAL A 34 -18.32 5.01 1.73
C VAL A 34 -17.68 4.73 3.08
N THR A 35 -18.51 4.44 4.10
CA THR A 35 -18.03 3.91 5.37
C THR A 35 -18.20 2.39 5.35
N LEU A 36 -17.09 1.67 5.50
CA LEU A 36 -17.10 0.21 5.60
C LEU A 36 -17.30 -0.21 7.07
N ASP A 37 -18.15 -1.20 7.30
CA ASP A 37 -18.35 -1.79 8.63
C ASP A 37 -17.08 -2.51 9.12
N VAL A 38 -16.27 -3.01 8.18
CA VAL A 38 -14.97 -3.62 8.43
C VAL A 38 -13.88 -2.75 7.78
N PRO A 39 -12.85 -2.29 8.54
CA PRO A 39 -11.75 -1.52 7.98
C PRO A 39 -10.95 -2.31 6.93
N LEU A 40 -10.34 -1.60 5.97
CA LEU A 40 -9.39 -2.21 5.04
C LEU A 40 -8.06 -2.45 5.76
N GLY A 41 -7.56 -3.69 5.67
CA GLY A 41 -6.17 -4.01 6.01
C GLY A 41 -5.27 -3.78 4.80
N VAL A 42 -4.06 -3.29 5.04
CA VAL A 42 -3.05 -3.08 4.00
C VAL A 42 -1.76 -3.73 4.48
N GLU A 43 -1.15 -4.53 3.61
CA GLU A 43 0.17 -5.11 3.84
C GLU A 43 1.16 -4.45 2.88
N ILE A 44 2.36 -4.16 3.37
CA ILE A 44 3.42 -3.53 2.59
C ILE A 44 4.61 -4.48 2.55
N GLY A 45 4.95 -4.94 1.35
CA GLY A 45 6.18 -5.68 1.07
C GLY A 45 7.11 -4.85 0.17
N THR A 46 8.42 -5.13 0.27
CA THR A 46 9.47 -4.38 -0.44
C THR A 46 10.58 -5.35 -0.86
N GLY A 47 11.10 -5.18 -2.07
CA GLY A 47 12.22 -5.98 -2.55
C GLY A 47 12.72 -5.50 -3.90
N ASP A 48 13.91 -5.97 -4.29
CA ASP A 48 14.57 -5.61 -5.55
C ASP A 48 13.92 -6.27 -6.79
N SER A 49 12.92 -7.12 -6.56
CA SER A 49 12.11 -7.75 -7.60
C SER A 49 10.69 -7.92 -7.07
N TRP A 50 9.73 -8.10 -7.98
CA TRP A 50 8.33 -8.28 -7.61
C TRP A 50 8.13 -9.47 -6.66
N ASP A 51 8.75 -10.62 -6.96
CA ASP A 51 8.67 -11.82 -6.12
C ASP A 51 9.25 -11.61 -4.71
N ALA A 52 10.26 -10.73 -4.57
CA ALA A 52 10.85 -10.39 -3.28
C ALA A 52 10.03 -9.34 -2.50
N ALA A 53 9.16 -8.60 -3.17
CA ALA A 53 8.29 -7.60 -2.58
C ALA A 53 6.91 -8.15 -2.20
N HIS A 54 6.58 -9.36 -2.64
CA HIS A 54 5.36 -10.09 -2.31
C HIS A 54 5.59 -10.97 -1.07
#